data_AF-A0A6B9YRY1-F1
#
_entry.id   AF-A0A6B9YRY1-F1
#
_cell.length_a   1.000
_cell.length_b   1.000
_cell.length_c   1.000
_cell.angle_alpha   90.00
_cell.angle_beta   90.00
_cell.angle_gamma   90.00
#
_symmetry.space_group_name_H-M   'P 1'
#
loop_
_entity.id
_entity.type
_entity.pdbx_description
1 polymer ?
#
loop_
_entity_poly.entity_id
_entity_poly.type
_entity_poly.pdbx_seq_one_letter_code
_entity_poly.pdbx_strand_id
1 'polypeptide(L)'
;MSPLLQRSRPLSLLLGISLGLSSSIIPAQTPTPPPQTIEEALHRMSDLAGIIFVGEVTSIREQPGQQGASGFVEIDFRIYQAVRGCTAGSTYTLREWAGLWEAGDQRYRIGQRLLMMLHSPTASGISSPVDGMNGAIPVLPAPSSSQVLAGADAAPQPLDADLRWIAAQIARPALYTASDAQVTAQSAPNPPSTATLQAVQQTPLPSVVQMLSSWQKVIP
;
A
#
# COMPACT_ATOMS: atom_id res chain seq x y z
N MET A 1 56.20 13.90 -60.38
CA MET A 1 55.88 12.68 -61.14
C MET A 1 55.73 11.53 -60.15
N SER A 2 54.57 10.88 -60.10
CA SER A 2 54.40 9.51 -59.56
C SER A 2 55.15 8.51 -60.48
N PRO A 3 55.44 7.24 -60.12
CA PRO A 3 54.62 6.29 -59.34
C PRO A 3 55.38 5.81 -58.07
N LEU A 4 55.26 4.61 -57.45
CA LEU A 4 54.62 3.32 -57.77
C LEU A 4 54.11 2.63 -56.47
N LEU A 5 53.35 1.54 -56.63
CA LEU A 5 52.73 0.73 -55.58
C LEU A 5 53.76 -0.07 -54.74
N GLN A 6 53.47 -0.29 -53.46
CA GLN A 6 53.65 -1.63 -52.90
C GLN A 6 52.54 -2.00 -51.90
N ARG A 7 51.99 -3.20 -52.09
CA ARG A 7 50.81 -3.75 -51.41
C ARG A 7 51.27 -4.85 -50.45
N SER A 8 50.90 -4.77 -49.17
CA SER A 8 51.02 -5.90 -48.23
C SER A 8 49.73 -6.12 -47.46
N ARG A 9 49.42 -7.39 -47.18
CA ARG A 9 48.28 -7.86 -46.38
C ARG A 9 48.82 -8.45 -45.08
N PRO A 10 48.07 -8.32 -43.98
CA PRO A 10 47.56 -9.51 -43.27
C PRO A 10 46.03 -9.39 -43.09
N LEU A 11 45.22 -10.41 -43.40
CA LEU A 11 45.02 -11.62 -42.62
C LEU A 11 44.45 -11.33 -41.21
N SER A 12 43.14 -11.09 -41.15
CA SER A 12 42.38 -11.05 -39.89
C SER A 12 41.38 -12.21 -39.84
N LEU A 13 41.44 -12.90 -38.70
CA LEU A 13 40.67 -14.07 -38.28
C LEU A 13 39.16 -14.01 -38.59
N LEU A 14 38.61 -15.17 -38.94
CA LEU A 14 37.20 -15.49 -38.70
C LEU A 14 36.98 -15.65 -37.19
N LEU A 15 36.02 -14.92 -36.61
CA LEU A 15 35.45 -15.25 -35.31
C LEU A 15 33.91 -15.26 -35.45
N GLY A 16 33.32 -16.45 -35.38
CA GLY A 16 31.89 -16.63 -35.57
C GLY A 16 31.10 -16.17 -34.35
N ILE A 17 30.24 -15.17 -34.53
CA ILE A 17 29.25 -14.76 -33.52
C ILE A 17 27.97 -15.56 -33.80
N SER A 18 27.77 -16.64 -33.06
CA SER A 18 26.50 -17.37 -33.06
C SER A 18 25.49 -16.60 -32.20
N LEU A 19 24.55 -15.91 -32.86
CA LEU A 19 23.43 -15.25 -32.18
C LEU A 19 22.44 -16.30 -31.67
N GLY A 20 22.68 -16.79 -30.46
CA GLY A 20 21.70 -17.61 -29.72
C GLY A 20 20.50 -16.77 -29.31
N LEU A 21 19.43 -16.82 -30.11
CA LEU A 21 18.12 -16.26 -29.76
C LEU A 21 17.48 -17.11 -28.63
N SER A 22 17.89 -16.85 -27.39
CA SER A 22 17.28 -17.43 -26.20
C SER A 22 15.92 -16.79 -25.94
N SER A 23 14.88 -17.37 -26.50
CA SER A 23 13.49 -17.01 -26.20
C SER A 23 13.13 -17.38 -24.76
N SER A 24 13.31 -16.45 -23.82
CA SER A 24 12.83 -16.60 -22.45
C SER A 24 11.31 -16.68 -22.43
N ILE A 25 10.78 -17.89 -22.23
CA ILE A 25 9.36 -18.11 -21.98
C ILE A 25 9.04 -17.53 -20.60
N ILE A 26 8.40 -16.36 -20.57
CA ILE A 26 7.84 -15.80 -19.34
C ILE A 26 6.61 -16.65 -18.98
N PRO A 27 6.58 -17.35 -17.83
CA PRO A 27 5.37 -18.02 -17.40
C PRO A 27 4.30 -16.96 -17.12
N ALA A 28 3.13 -17.11 -17.74
CA ALA A 28 1.98 -16.26 -17.45
C ALA A 28 1.60 -16.42 -15.98
N GLN A 29 1.75 -15.35 -15.19
CA GLN A 29 1.33 -15.36 -13.79
C GLN A 29 -0.20 -15.50 -13.75
N THR A 30 -0.69 -16.58 -13.16
CA THR A 30 -2.12 -16.75 -12.90
C THR A 30 -2.60 -15.62 -11.97
N PRO A 31 -3.61 -14.83 -12.35
CA PRO A 31 -4.09 -13.73 -11.51
C PRO A 31 -4.54 -14.24 -10.13
N THR A 32 -3.95 -13.72 -9.07
CA THR A 32 -4.40 -14.00 -7.70
C THR A 32 -5.85 -13.53 -7.55
N PRO A 33 -6.79 -14.37 -7.08
CA PRO A 33 -8.19 -13.98 -6.94
C PRO A 33 -8.32 -12.75 -6.02
N PRO A 34 -9.29 -11.85 -6.26
CA PRO A 34 -9.52 -10.71 -5.37
C PRO A 34 -9.94 -11.21 -3.97
N PRO A 35 -9.55 -10.51 -2.89
CA PRO A 35 -9.88 -10.96 -1.53
C PRO A 35 -11.41 -10.96 -1.33
N GLN A 36 -11.91 -12.02 -0.70
CA GLN A 36 -13.35 -12.22 -0.46
C GLN A 36 -13.79 -11.72 0.92
N THR A 37 -12.85 -11.46 1.83
CA THR A 37 -13.12 -10.96 3.19
C THR A 37 -12.17 -9.82 3.59
N ILE A 38 -12.58 -9.03 4.60
CA ILE A 38 -11.75 -7.94 5.14
C ILE A 38 -10.48 -8.50 5.80
N GLU A 39 -10.58 -9.66 6.45
CA GLU A 39 -9.43 -10.36 7.04
C GLU A 39 -8.43 -10.79 5.95
N GLU A 40 -8.90 -11.38 4.84
CA GLU A 40 -8.04 -11.78 3.72
C GLU A 40 -7.38 -10.56 3.05
N ALA A 41 -8.11 -9.45 2.89
CA ALA A 41 -7.56 -8.20 2.37
C ALA A 41 -6.47 -7.62 3.30
N LEU A 42 -6.71 -7.62 4.62
CA LEU A 42 -5.73 -7.19 5.62
C LEU A 42 -4.52 -8.12 5.68
N HIS A 43 -4.71 -9.45 5.53
CA HIS A 43 -3.61 -10.41 5.47
C HIS A 43 -2.74 -10.15 4.24
N ARG A 44 -3.35 -10.03 3.06
CA ARG A 44 -2.62 -9.74 1.82
C ARG A 44 -1.87 -8.41 1.86
N MET A 45 -2.48 -7.35 2.42
CA MET A 45 -1.79 -6.08 2.63
C MET A 45 -0.63 -6.21 3.64
N SER A 46 -0.81 -7.00 4.70
CA SER A 46 0.24 -7.32 5.67
C SER A 46 1.40 -8.11 5.04
N ASP A 47 1.14 -9.04 4.13
CA ASP A 47 2.18 -9.81 3.43
C ASP A 47 3.06 -8.91 2.54
N LEU A 48 2.45 -7.91 1.90
CA LEU A 48 3.13 -6.93 1.03
C LEU A 48 3.80 -5.78 1.80
N ALA A 49 3.51 -5.62 3.09
CA ALA A 49 4.02 -4.52 3.91
C ALA A 49 5.40 -4.84 4.52
N GLY A 50 6.39 -3.99 4.25
CA GLY A 50 7.66 -4.00 4.99
C GLY A 50 7.52 -3.36 6.38
N ILE A 51 6.64 -2.37 6.50
CA ILE A 51 6.48 -1.54 7.70
C ILE A 51 4.99 -1.42 8.04
N ILE A 52 4.64 -1.63 9.31
CA ILE A 52 3.25 -1.54 9.79
C ILE A 52 3.24 -0.84 11.15
N PHE A 53 2.42 0.21 11.31
CA PHE A 53 2.27 0.92 12.59
C PHE A 53 0.94 1.67 12.72
N VAL A 54 0.55 1.95 13.96
CA VAL A 54 -0.44 2.99 14.29
C VAL A 54 0.30 4.27 14.67
N GLY A 55 -0.03 5.39 14.03
CA GLY A 55 0.58 6.68 14.33
C GLY A 55 -0.30 7.88 14.00
N GLU A 56 0.23 9.06 14.26
CA GLU A 56 -0.41 10.36 13.99
C GLU A 56 0.51 11.24 13.16
N VAL A 57 -0.01 11.87 12.11
CA VAL A 57 0.74 12.79 11.25
C VAL A 57 1.10 14.05 12.05
N THR A 58 2.38 14.30 12.25
CA THR A 58 2.89 15.47 13.00
C THR A 58 3.46 16.56 12.10
N SER A 59 3.91 16.23 10.89
CA SER A 59 4.45 17.20 9.93
C SER A 59 4.24 16.72 8.50
N ILE A 60 4.08 17.66 7.56
CA ILE A 60 4.08 17.44 6.12
C ILE A 60 5.01 18.52 5.53
N ARG A 61 6.01 18.12 4.73
CA ARG A 61 6.98 19.02 4.12
C ARG A 61 7.22 18.65 2.66
N GLU A 62 7.08 19.61 1.76
CA GLU A 62 7.54 19.46 0.38
C GLU A 62 9.06 19.69 0.31
N GLN A 63 9.75 18.83 -0.43
CA GLN A 63 11.19 18.90 -0.66
C GLN A 63 11.43 19.03 -2.18
N PRO A 64 11.89 20.20 -2.66
CA PRO A 64 12.02 20.45 -4.09
C PRO A 64 13.14 19.59 -4.70
N GLY A 65 12.84 19.00 -5.85
CA GLY A 65 13.83 18.27 -6.63
C GLY A 65 14.94 19.19 -7.16
N GLN A 66 16.13 18.64 -7.33
CA GLN A 66 17.31 19.38 -7.80
C GLN A 66 17.50 19.16 -9.30
N GLN A 67 17.98 20.19 -10.01
CA GLN A 67 18.38 20.12 -11.43
C GLN A 67 17.32 19.51 -12.39
N GLY A 68 16.03 19.79 -12.14
CA GLY A 68 14.92 19.31 -12.98
C GLY A 68 14.41 17.91 -12.64
N ALA A 69 14.95 17.24 -11.61
CA ALA A 69 14.34 16.05 -11.02
C ALA A 69 13.03 16.41 -10.29
N SER A 70 12.09 15.47 -10.20
CA SER A 70 10.90 15.61 -9.37
C SER A 70 11.26 15.66 -7.88
N GLY A 71 10.51 16.47 -7.13
CA GLY A 71 10.62 16.53 -5.67
C GLY A 71 9.96 15.35 -4.95
N PHE A 72 9.93 15.45 -3.62
CA PHE A 72 9.28 14.48 -2.75
C PHE A 72 8.54 15.18 -1.62
N VAL A 73 7.57 14.51 -1.01
CA VAL A 73 6.90 14.97 0.21
C VAL A 73 7.31 14.07 1.36
N GLU A 74 7.76 14.68 2.44
CA GLU A 74 8.02 14.04 3.73
C GLU A 74 6.79 14.17 4.62
N ILE A 75 6.34 13.06 5.19
CA ILE A 75 5.24 12.99 6.13
C ILE A 75 5.77 12.33 7.40
N ASP A 76 5.90 13.10 8.47
CA ASP A 76 6.33 12.58 9.77
C ASP A 76 5.13 12.03 10.54
N PHE A 77 5.29 10.82 11.08
CA PHE A 77 4.34 10.15 11.94
C PHE A 77 4.94 9.94 13.32
N ARG A 78 4.26 10.36 14.38
CA ARG A 78 4.53 9.86 15.74
C ARG A 78 3.94 8.46 15.87
N ILE A 79 4.76 7.44 16.09
CA ILE A 79 4.28 6.06 16.26
C ILE A 79 3.74 5.85 17.67
N TYR A 80 2.50 5.38 17.77
CA TYR A 80 1.88 4.92 19.01
C TYR A 80 2.05 3.42 19.23
N GLN A 81 1.86 2.62 18.18
CA GLN A 81 1.99 1.17 18.25
C GLN A 81 2.78 0.70 17.02
N ALA A 82 3.93 0.07 17.24
CA ALA A 82 4.70 -0.55 16.18
C ALA A 82 4.21 -2.00 15.98
N VAL A 83 4.05 -2.38 14.72
CA VAL A 83 3.68 -3.75 14.34
C VAL A 83 4.82 -4.36 13.53
N ARG A 84 5.27 -3.77 12.40
CA ARG A 84 6.40 -4.26 11.59
C ARG A 84 7.41 -3.14 11.31
N GLY A 85 8.71 -3.48 11.31
CA GLY A 85 9.76 -2.66 10.69
C GLY A 85 9.96 -1.25 11.28
N CYS A 86 9.48 -1.00 12.50
CA CYS A 86 9.54 0.30 13.16
C CYS A 86 9.51 0.17 14.69
N THR A 87 9.62 1.28 15.42
CA THR A 87 9.72 1.32 16.89
C THR A 87 8.59 2.17 17.47
N ALA A 88 7.94 1.70 18.55
CA ALA A 88 6.90 2.48 19.22
C ALA A 88 7.51 3.70 19.95
N GLY A 89 6.80 4.84 19.92
CA GLY A 89 7.25 6.09 20.53
C GLY A 89 8.29 6.88 19.70
N SER A 90 8.81 6.35 18.59
CA SER A 90 9.67 7.10 17.67
C SER A 90 8.85 7.86 16.61
N THR A 91 9.53 8.77 15.90
CA THR A 91 9.02 9.30 14.64
C THR A 91 9.36 8.34 13.49
N TYR A 92 8.47 8.23 12.50
CA TYR A 92 8.75 7.64 11.20
C TYR A 92 8.45 8.65 10.10
N THR A 93 9.39 8.86 9.18
CA THR A 93 9.23 9.77 8.04
C THR A 93 8.94 8.96 6.79
N LEU A 94 7.70 9.04 6.31
CA LEU A 94 7.32 8.54 4.98
C LEU A 94 7.78 9.54 3.93
N ARG A 95 8.41 9.06 2.86
CA ARG A 95 8.81 9.85 1.69
C ARG A 95 8.06 9.39 0.44
N GLU A 96 7.11 10.19 -0.04
CA GLU A 96 6.38 9.96 -1.29
C GLU A 96 6.92 10.85 -2.44
N TRP A 97 6.66 10.49 -3.69
CA TRP A 97 6.95 11.35 -4.85
C TRP A 97 6.02 12.57 -4.88
N ALA A 98 6.56 13.76 -5.16
CA ALA A 98 5.76 15.00 -5.22
C ALA A 98 4.63 14.96 -6.27
N GLY A 99 4.84 14.27 -7.40
CA GLY A 99 3.82 14.11 -8.44
C GLY A 99 2.54 13.39 -7.98
N LEU A 100 2.54 12.72 -6.82
CA LEU A 100 1.32 12.16 -6.21
C LEU A 100 0.45 13.21 -5.49
N TRP A 101 0.97 14.43 -5.30
CA TRP A 101 0.35 15.51 -4.53
C TRP A 101 -0.09 16.70 -5.41
N GLU A 102 0.37 16.77 -6.66
CA GLU A 102 0.08 17.88 -7.60
C GLU A 102 -1.40 18.02 -7.99
N ALA A 103 -2.23 16.99 -7.75
CA ALA A 103 -3.66 16.99 -8.06
C ALA A 103 -4.53 17.83 -7.09
N GLY A 104 -3.94 18.44 -6.06
CA GLY A 104 -4.65 19.26 -5.06
C GLY A 104 -5.40 18.47 -3.98
N ASP A 105 -5.49 17.14 -4.11
CA ASP A 105 -6.05 16.26 -3.08
C ASP A 105 -5.07 16.08 -1.91
N GLN A 106 -5.46 16.59 -0.74
CA GLN A 106 -4.66 16.49 0.47
C GLN A 106 -4.72 15.06 1.06
N ARG A 107 -3.74 14.23 0.67
CA ARG A 107 -3.58 12.81 1.05
C ARG A 107 -3.51 12.58 2.56
N TYR A 108 -2.85 13.47 3.28
CA TYR A 108 -2.68 13.42 4.73
C TYR A 108 -2.94 14.79 5.37
N ARG A 109 -3.44 14.80 6.61
CA ARG A 109 -3.65 16.02 7.42
C ARG A 109 -2.90 15.90 8.75
N ILE A 110 -2.31 16.98 9.22
CA ILE A 110 -1.69 17.01 10.56
C ILE A 110 -2.76 16.72 11.63
N GLY A 111 -2.42 15.87 12.61
CA GLY A 111 -3.33 15.34 13.63
C GLY A 111 -4.17 14.14 13.18
N GLN A 112 -4.11 13.74 11.91
CA GLN A 112 -4.79 12.53 11.42
C GLN A 112 -4.11 11.27 11.98
N ARG A 113 -4.91 10.38 12.56
CA ARG A 113 -4.47 9.07 13.06
C ARG A 113 -4.73 7.99 12.03
N LEU A 114 -3.74 7.13 11.83
CA LEU A 114 -3.72 6.13 10.77
C LEU A 114 -3.09 4.83 11.25
N LEU A 115 -3.65 3.70 10.82
CA LEU A 115 -2.96 2.42 10.74
C LEU A 115 -2.32 2.36 9.36
N MET A 116 -0.99 2.50 9.33
CA MET A 116 -0.18 2.51 8.13
C MET A 116 0.36 1.09 7.86
N MET A 117 0.18 0.61 6.63
CA MET A 117 0.82 -0.55 6.02
C MET A 117 1.58 -0.04 4.79
N LEU A 118 2.90 -0.07 4.86
CA LEU A 118 3.80 0.50 3.86
C LEU A 118 4.67 -0.60 3.26
N HIS A 119 4.98 -0.51 1.97
CA HIS A 119 6.07 -1.31 1.39
C HIS A 119 7.41 -0.97 2.07
N SER A 120 8.40 -1.86 1.93
CA SER A 120 9.77 -1.53 2.34
C SER A 120 10.28 -0.31 1.57
N PRO A 121 10.94 0.66 2.22
CA PRO A 121 11.56 1.78 1.50
C PRO A 121 12.56 1.30 0.45
N THR A 122 12.49 1.93 -0.72
CA THR A 122 13.46 1.75 -1.81
C THR A 122 14.85 2.27 -1.42
N ALA A 123 15.87 2.02 -2.25
CA ALA A 123 17.24 2.50 -2.00
C ALA A 123 17.38 4.03 -1.86
N SER A 124 16.41 4.81 -2.35
CA SER A 124 16.33 6.27 -2.15
C SER A 124 15.56 6.69 -0.90
N GLY A 125 15.11 5.74 -0.07
CA GLY A 125 14.25 5.98 1.10
C GLY A 125 12.78 6.26 0.75
N ILE A 126 12.39 6.19 -0.52
CA ILE A 126 11.01 6.41 -0.97
C ILE A 126 10.17 5.17 -0.69
N SER A 127 8.95 5.39 -0.19
CA SER A 127 7.96 4.35 0.13
C SER A 127 6.56 4.83 -0.25
N SER A 128 5.62 3.90 -0.39
CA SER A 128 4.18 4.17 -0.50
C SER A 128 3.38 3.23 0.42
N PRO A 129 2.12 3.55 0.75
CA PRO A 129 1.25 2.57 1.38
C PRO A 129 0.86 1.47 0.38
N VAL A 130 0.58 0.29 0.93
CA VAL A 130 0.21 -0.90 0.15
C VAL A 130 -1.13 -0.63 -0.55
N ASP A 131 -1.25 -1.07 -1.81
CA ASP A 131 -2.43 -0.85 -2.67
C ASP A 131 -2.85 0.63 -2.82
N GLY A 132 -1.93 1.58 -2.65
CA GLY A 132 -2.21 3.03 -2.76
C GLY A 132 -2.57 3.65 -1.41
N MET A 133 -3.59 4.53 -1.33
CA MET A 133 -4.06 5.05 -0.03
C MET A 133 -4.75 3.99 0.83
N ASN A 134 -4.94 2.79 0.29
CA ASN A 134 -5.57 1.65 0.91
C ASN A 134 -4.83 1.20 2.19
N GLY A 135 -3.50 1.13 2.13
CA GLY A 135 -2.63 0.88 3.27
C GLY A 135 -2.55 2.03 4.29
N ALA A 136 -3.29 3.13 4.11
CA ALA A 136 -3.38 4.23 5.06
C ALA A 136 -4.80 4.27 5.68
N ILE A 137 -5.08 3.30 6.55
CA ILE A 137 -6.41 3.07 7.13
C ILE A 137 -6.69 4.12 8.22
N PRO A 138 -7.77 4.94 8.12
CA PRO A 138 -8.11 5.93 9.14
C PRO A 138 -8.39 5.28 10.50
N VAL A 139 -7.90 5.91 11.57
CA VAL A 139 -8.19 5.54 12.95
C VAL A 139 -9.05 6.63 13.58
N LEU A 140 -10.27 6.26 13.96
CA LEU A 140 -11.28 7.17 14.47
C LEU A 140 -11.51 6.91 15.98
N PRO A 141 -11.91 7.93 16.76
CA PRO A 141 -12.53 7.69 18.06
C PRO A 141 -13.76 6.80 17.89
N ALA A 142 -13.86 5.73 18.66
CA ALA A 142 -15.00 4.84 18.63
C ALA A 142 -16.28 5.60 19.06
N PRO A 143 -17.43 5.36 18.39
CA PRO A 143 -18.67 6.06 18.69
C PRO A 143 -19.12 5.76 20.13
N SER A 144 -18.92 6.72 21.02
CA SER A 144 -19.29 6.57 22.43
C SER A 144 -20.80 6.62 22.59
N SER A 145 -21.46 5.46 22.65
CA SER A 145 -22.92 5.31 22.81
C SER A 145 -23.50 5.91 24.10
N SER A 146 -22.68 6.53 24.95
CA SER A 146 -23.07 7.11 26.24
C SER A 146 -22.13 8.26 26.65
N GLN A 147 -22.04 9.32 25.84
CA GLN A 147 -21.52 10.62 26.31
C GLN A 147 -22.68 11.54 26.72
N VAL A 148 -23.31 11.20 27.84
CA VAL A 148 -24.15 12.10 28.63
C VAL A 148 -23.54 12.14 30.03
N LEU A 149 -22.90 13.26 30.37
CA LEU A 149 -22.17 13.51 31.63
C LEU A 149 -21.01 12.53 31.94
N ALA A 150 -19.80 12.86 31.50
CA ALA A 150 -18.56 12.41 32.14
C ALA A 150 -17.57 13.59 32.22
N GLY A 151 -17.03 13.84 33.42
CA GLY A 151 -16.14 14.97 33.71
C GLY A 151 -14.70 14.76 33.26
N ALA A 152 -13.82 15.68 33.67
CA ALA A 152 -12.45 15.87 33.18
C ALA A 152 -11.41 14.80 33.56
N ASP A 153 -11.83 13.56 33.81
CA ASP A 153 -10.97 12.40 34.13
C ASP A 153 -11.28 11.23 33.18
N ALA A 154 -11.46 11.56 31.89
CA ALA A 154 -11.86 10.61 30.87
C ALA A 154 -10.72 9.63 30.55
N ALA A 155 -10.97 8.34 30.82
CA ALA A 155 -10.11 7.25 30.36
C ALA A 155 -9.86 7.34 28.83
N PRO A 156 -8.71 6.84 28.33
CA PRO A 156 -8.38 6.90 26.90
C PRO A 156 -9.53 6.40 26.04
N GLN A 157 -10.06 7.27 25.16
CA GLN A 157 -11.18 6.89 24.31
C GLN A 157 -10.78 5.69 23.43
N PRO A 158 -11.64 4.65 23.34
CA PRO A 158 -11.40 3.55 22.42
C PRO A 158 -11.26 4.08 20.99
N LEU A 159 -10.38 3.43 20.23
CA LEU A 159 -10.09 3.78 18.83
C LEU A 159 -10.49 2.61 17.94
N ASP A 160 -11.15 2.92 16.84
CA ASP A 160 -11.54 1.96 15.81
C ASP A 160 -10.78 2.24 14.51
N ALA A 161 -10.43 1.18 13.79
CA ALA A 161 -9.97 1.28 12.41
C ALA A 161 -11.19 1.35 11.47
N ASP A 162 -11.20 2.35 10.57
CA ASP A 162 -12.25 2.51 9.56
C ASP A 162 -11.96 1.61 8.35
N LEU A 163 -12.58 0.43 8.33
CA LEU A 163 -12.41 -0.59 7.29
C LEU A 163 -13.45 -0.45 6.16
N ARG A 164 -14.23 0.64 6.14
CA ARG A 164 -15.31 0.88 5.16
C ARG A 164 -14.81 0.88 3.73
N TRP A 165 -13.66 1.49 3.50
CA TRP A 165 -13.10 1.60 2.16
C TRP A 165 -12.61 0.20 1.69
N ILE A 166 -11.98 -0.60 2.56
CA ILE A 166 -11.57 -2.00 2.27
C ILE A 166 -12.79 -2.84 1.85
N ALA A 167 -13.86 -2.75 2.64
CA ALA A 167 -15.11 -3.44 2.36
C ALA A 167 -15.71 -3.05 0.99
N ALA A 168 -15.59 -1.78 0.60
CA ALA A 168 -16.05 -1.30 -0.70
C ALA A 168 -15.24 -1.85 -1.88
N GLN A 169 -13.95 -2.19 -1.69
CA GLN A 169 -13.12 -2.82 -2.71
C GLN A 169 -13.42 -4.33 -2.87
N ILE A 170 -13.69 -5.04 -1.77
CA ILE A 170 -14.15 -6.44 -1.78
C ILE A 170 -15.51 -6.56 -2.50
N ALA A 171 -16.43 -5.63 -2.25
CA ALA A 171 -17.73 -5.57 -2.92
C ALA A 171 -17.68 -5.20 -4.41
N ARG A 172 -16.49 -4.90 -4.96
CA ARG A 172 -16.27 -4.61 -6.38
C ARG A 172 -15.29 -5.61 -7.01
N PRO A 173 -15.68 -6.89 -7.18
CA PRO A 173 -14.95 -7.77 -8.09
C PRO A 173 -14.94 -7.11 -9.48
N ALA A 174 -13.77 -7.09 -10.12
CA ALA A 174 -13.53 -6.25 -11.30
C ALA A 174 -14.52 -6.58 -12.44
N LEU A 175 -15.26 -5.56 -12.91
CA LEU A 175 -16.07 -5.62 -14.14
C LEU A 175 -15.20 -5.56 -15.42
N TYR A 176 -14.05 -6.23 -15.38
CA TYR A 176 -13.16 -6.49 -16.50
C TYR A 176 -13.01 -8.02 -16.67
N THR A 177 -14.15 -8.70 -16.80
CA THR A 177 -14.19 -9.93 -17.59
C THR A 177 -14.66 -9.56 -18.99
N ALA A 178 -14.06 -10.18 -20.02
CA ALA A 178 -14.39 -9.88 -21.41
C ALA A 178 -15.85 -10.21 -21.73
N SER A 179 -16.40 -9.59 -22.78
CA SER A 179 -17.59 -10.12 -23.44
C SER A 179 -17.33 -11.56 -23.89
N ASP A 180 -17.89 -12.53 -23.16
CA ASP A 180 -18.78 -13.56 -23.68
C ASP A 180 -19.13 -14.59 -22.59
N ALA A 181 -20.41 -14.61 -22.18
CA ALA A 181 -21.18 -15.82 -21.84
C ALA A 181 -22.52 -15.41 -21.19
N GLN A 182 -23.63 -15.91 -21.73
CA GLN A 182 -24.94 -15.87 -21.07
C GLN A 182 -24.91 -16.67 -19.76
N VAL A 183 -25.51 -16.16 -18.67
CA VAL A 183 -26.36 -16.99 -17.79
C VAL A 183 -27.54 -16.16 -17.25
N THR A 184 -28.70 -16.78 -17.39
CA THR A 184 -30.00 -16.62 -16.73
C THR A 184 -30.00 -16.01 -15.32
N ALA A 185 -31.01 -15.21 -15.01
CA ALA A 185 -31.22 -14.64 -13.68
C ALA A 185 -31.33 -15.72 -12.58
N GLN A 186 -30.53 -15.57 -11.53
CA GLN A 186 -30.69 -16.27 -10.25
C GLN A 186 -31.00 -15.25 -9.15
N SER A 187 -31.95 -15.60 -8.28
CA SER A 187 -32.55 -14.70 -7.31
C SER A 187 -31.55 -14.14 -6.30
N ALA A 188 -31.56 -12.81 -6.11
CA ALA A 188 -30.75 -12.16 -5.09
C ALA A 188 -31.23 -12.54 -3.67
N PRO A 189 -30.33 -12.84 -2.72
CA PRO A 189 -30.68 -12.92 -1.31
C PRO A 189 -31.03 -11.53 -0.77
N ASN A 190 -31.88 -11.49 0.26
CA ASN A 190 -32.34 -10.24 0.89
C ASN A 190 -31.15 -9.35 1.32
N PRO A 191 -31.23 -8.01 1.16
CA PRO A 191 -30.18 -7.11 1.61
C PRO A 191 -30.05 -7.18 3.15
N PRO A 192 -28.83 -7.26 3.70
CA PRO A 192 -28.63 -7.24 5.15
C PRO A 192 -29.04 -5.88 5.72
N SER A 193 -29.65 -5.91 6.92
CA SER A 193 -30.05 -4.71 7.65
C SER A 193 -28.87 -3.75 7.87
N THR A 194 -29.13 -2.45 7.74
CA THR A 194 -28.10 -1.39 7.80
C THR A 194 -27.26 -1.39 9.09
N ALA A 195 -27.81 -1.82 10.22
CA ALA A 195 -27.08 -1.96 11.48
C ALA A 195 -25.95 -3.00 11.41
N THR A 196 -26.16 -4.12 10.72
CA THR A 196 -25.15 -5.20 10.59
C THR A 196 -23.99 -4.77 9.70
N LEU A 197 -24.25 -3.90 8.72
CA LEU A 197 -23.20 -3.32 7.87
C LEU A 197 -22.32 -2.34 8.64
N GLN A 198 -22.84 -1.58 9.60
CA GLN A 198 -22.03 -0.66 10.42
C GLN A 198 -21.08 -1.41 11.37
N ALA A 199 -21.49 -2.52 11.95
CA ALA A 199 -20.67 -3.32 12.88
C ALA A 199 -19.44 -3.98 12.22
N VAL A 200 -19.47 -4.20 10.90
CA VAL A 200 -18.34 -4.76 10.12
C VAL A 200 -17.38 -3.64 9.65
N GLN A 201 -17.82 -2.39 9.71
CA GLN A 201 -17.13 -1.24 9.12
C GLN A 201 -16.15 -0.53 10.06
N GLN A 202 -16.37 -0.63 11.38
CA GLN A 202 -15.50 -0.09 12.41
C GLN A 202 -15.08 -1.24 13.32
N THR A 203 -13.79 -1.58 13.30
CA THR A 203 -13.24 -2.67 14.13
C THR A 203 -12.34 -2.09 15.20
N PRO A 204 -12.45 -2.53 16.48
CA PRO A 204 -11.57 -2.09 17.55
C PRO A 204 -10.10 -2.21 17.15
N LEU A 205 -9.38 -1.09 17.19
CA LEU A 205 -7.98 -1.02 16.76
C LEU A 205 -7.08 -2.06 17.44
N PRO A 206 -7.21 -2.35 18.76
CA PRO A 206 -6.40 -3.40 19.40
C PRO A 206 -6.59 -4.78 18.76
N SER A 207 -7.81 -5.11 18.30
CA SER A 207 -8.09 -6.38 17.61
C SER A 207 -7.39 -6.46 16.26
N VAL A 208 -7.42 -5.37 15.47
CA VAL A 208 -6.72 -5.31 14.17
C VAL A 208 -5.20 -5.39 14.37
N VAL A 209 -4.66 -4.66 15.35
CA VAL A 209 -3.23 -4.70 15.69
C VAL A 209 -2.80 -6.09 16.18
N GLN A 210 -3.58 -6.74 17.04
CA GLN A 210 -3.31 -8.10 17.53
C GLN A 210 -3.31 -9.11 16.38
N MET A 211 -4.29 -9.01 15.47
CA MET A 211 -4.39 -9.84 14.28
C MET A 211 -3.16 -9.69 13.37
N LEU A 212 -2.81 -8.46 12.98
CA LEU A 212 -1.62 -8.16 12.16
C LEU A 212 -0.31 -8.63 12.84
N SER A 213 -0.23 -8.50 14.17
CA SER A 213 0.94 -8.94 14.95
C SER A 213 1.05 -10.47 15.08
N SER A 214 -0.06 -11.19 14.98
CA SER A 214 -0.05 -12.66 15.02
C SER A 214 0.57 -13.25 13.75
N TRP A 215 0.24 -12.69 12.58
CA TRP A 215 0.72 -13.15 11.28
C TRP A 215 2.24 -13.00 11.08
N GLN A 216 2.88 -12.08 11.82
CA GLN A 216 4.34 -11.92 11.76
C GLN A 216 5.12 -13.07 12.38
N LYS A 217 4.55 -13.73 13.40
CA LYS A 217 5.24 -14.78 14.16
C LYS A 217 5.35 -16.10 13.39
N VAL A 218 4.88 -16.12 12.14
CA VAL A 218 4.75 -17.30 11.28
C VAL A 218 5.85 -17.38 10.22
N ILE A 219 6.76 -16.40 10.15
CA ILE A 219 7.92 -16.42 9.24
C ILE A 219 9.15 -16.95 10.01
N PRO A 220 9.62 -18.18 9.74
CA PRO A 220 10.82 -18.76 10.35
C PRO A 220 12.14 -18.26 9.75
#